data_AF-A0A9W6MWN9-F1
#
_entry.id   AF-A0A9W6MWN9-F1
#
_cell.length_a   1.000
_cell.length_b   1.000
_cell.length_c   1.000
_cell.angle_alpha   90.00
_cell.angle_beta   90.00
_cell.angle_gamma   90.00
#
_symmetry.space_group_name_H-M   'P 1'
#
loop_
_entity.id
_entity.type
_entity.pdbx_description
1 polymer ?
#
loop_
_entity_poly.entity_id
_entity_poly.type
_entity_poly.pdbx_seq_one_letter_code
_entity_poly.pdbx_strand_id
1 'polypeptide(L)'
;MRKSGRIVGKFSRGVSCDPERVVAFLRSRHPTKMPEAVEADTGIAAATVRKWPASAPSFAAFLRLVGAYGPELLCACMEAPPAWLDDAARRERRARVTAQIADLSNLLEQDSA
;
A
#
# COMPACT_ATOMS: atom_id res chain seq x y z
N MET A 1 32.71 -19.58 -11.29
CA MET A 1 31.94 -19.35 -10.04
C MET A 1 31.92 -17.83 -9.76
N ARG A 2 30.86 -17.12 -10.15
CA ARG A 2 30.77 -15.66 -9.98
C ARG A 2 30.13 -15.37 -8.61
N LYS A 3 30.84 -14.65 -7.74
CA LYS A 3 30.34 -14.21 -6.43
C LYS A 3 29.25 -13.16 -6.68
N SER A 4 27.99 -13.54 -6.47
CA SER A 4 26.86 -12.62 -6.55
C SER A 4 26.98 -11.58 -5.45
N GLY A 5 27.16 -10.32 -5.85
CA GLY A 5 27.30 -9.19 -4.93
C GLY A 5 26.00 -8.98 -4.15
N ARG A 6 26.10 -9.04 -2.81
CA ARG A 6 25.05 -8.53 -1.91
C ARG A 6 25.00 -7.01 -2.07
N ILE A 7 24.03 -6.52 -2.81
CA ILE A 7 23.62 -5.11 -2.72
C ILE A 7 22.63 -5.03 -1.56
N VAL A 8 23.12 -5.09 -0.32
CA VAL A 8 22.34 -4.59 0.83
C VAL A 8 22.60 -3.10 0.88
N GLY A 9 21.93 -2.35 0.01
CA GLY A 9 21.86 -0.91 0.14
C GLY A 9 21.29 -0.60 1.52
N LYS A 10 22.07 0.08 2.36
CA LYS A 10 21.58 0.63 3.62
C LYS A 10 20.41 1.56 3.29
N PHE A 11 19.18 1.10 3.50
CA PHE A 11 18.06 2.01 3.73
C PHE A 11 18.52 2.94 4.84
N SER A 12 18.62 4.22 4.52
CA SER A 12 19.14 5.25 5.40
C SER A 12 18.40 5.21 6.74
N ARG A 13 19.14 5.58 7.78
CA ARG A 13 18.82 5.46 9.21
C ARG A 13 17.67 6.40 9.66
N GLY A 14 16.60 6.53 8.87
CA GLY A 14 15.51 7.50 9.06
C GLY A 14 14.14 7.11 8.47
N VAL A 15 13.95 5.86 8.03
CA VAL A 15 12.61 5.36 7.64
C VAL A 15 12.18 4.29 8.65
N SER A 16 11.73 4.72 9.82
CA SER A 16 10.96 3.84 10.71
C SER A 16 9.52 3.84 10.22
N CYS A 17 9.09 2.75 9.60
CA CYS A 17 7.68 2.50 9.32
C CYS A 17 6.99 2.22 10.65
N ASP A 18 6.22 3.20 11.14
CA ASP A 18 5.49 3.08 12.39
C ASP A 18 4.31 2.09 12.21
N PRO A 19 4.26 0.98 12.97
CA PRO A 19 3.16 0.02 12.92
C PRO A 19 1.79 0.66 13.12
N GLU A 20 1.68 1.69 13.96
CA GLU A 20 0.41 2.35 14.23
C GLU A 20 -0.09 3.11 13.00
N ARG A 21 0.81 3.78 12.28
CA ARG A 21 0.49 4.48 11.02
C ARG A 21 0.06 3.51 9.93
N VAL A 22 0.71 2.34 9.83
CA VAL A 22 0.29 1.28 8.91
C VAL A 22 -1.13 0.84 9.25
N VAL A 23 -1.41 0.51 10.51
CA VAL A 23 -2.75 0.07 10.93
C VAL A 23 -3.80 1.17 10.73
N ALA A 24 -3.46 2.43 11.00
CA ALA A 24 -4.35 3.57 10.77
C ALA A 24 -4.70 3.72 9.29
N PHE A 25 -3.72 3.59 8.40
CA PHE A 25 -3.95 3.59 6.94
C PHE A 25 -4.86 2.43 6.51
N LEU A 26 -4.59 1.21 7.00
CA LEU A 26 -5.41 0.05 6.64
C LEU A 26 -6.85 0.17 7.15
N ARG A 27 -7.06 0.75 8.34
CA ARG A 27 -8.40 1.03 8.86
C ARG A 27 -9.13 2.11 8.09
N SER A 28 -8.45 3.16 7.62
CA SER A 28 -9.09 4.20 6.81
C SER A 28 -9.51 3.66 5.43
N ARG A 29 -8.75 2.71 4.90
CA ARG A 29 -9.07 2.03 3.63
C ARG A 29 -10.18 0.98 3.78
N HIS A 30 -10.13 0.20 4.86
CA HIS A 30 -11.06 -0.89 5.14
C HIS A 30 -11.69 -0.72 6.53
N PRO A 31 -12.75 0.10 6.67
CA PRO A 31 -13.35 0.37 7.99
C PRO A 31 -14.01 -0.86 8.62
N THR A 32 -14.41 -1.85 7.81
CA THR A 32 -15.02 -3.11 8.27
C THR A 32 -14.17 -4.28 7.80
N LYS A 33 -13.94 -5.28 8.68
CA LYS A 33 -13.18 -6.51 8.36
C LYS A 33 -11.81 -6.24 7.72
N MET A 34 -11.08 -5.27 8.28
CA MET A 34 -9.75 -4.86 7.78
C MET A 34 -8.80 -6.06 7.59
N PRO A 35 -8.63 -6.98 8.55
CA PRO A 35 -7.71 -8.11 8.37
C PRO A 35 -8.06 -9.01 7.18
N GLU A 36 -9.35 -9.29 6.97
CA GLU A 36 -9.84 -10.13 5.88
C GLU A 36 -9.74 -9.42 4.53
N ALA A 37 -9.99 -8.11 4.49
CA ALA A 37 -9.81 -7.31 3.28
C ALA A 37 -8.34 -7.22 2.88
N VAL A 38 -7.44 -7.00 3.85
CA VAL A 38 -5.99 -7.01 3.60
C VAL A 38 -5.51 -8.37 3.12
N GLU A 39 -6.06 -9.46 3.66
CA GLU A 39 -5.76 -10.81 3.19
C GLU A 39 -6.19 -11.01 1.73
N ALA A 40 -7.39 -10.57 1.36
CA ALA A 40 -7.86 -10.64 -0.02
C ALA A 40 -6.97 -9.83 -0.99
N ASP A 41 -6.56 -8.64 -0.59
CA ASP A 41 -5.77 -7.74 -1.45
C ASP A 41 -4.29 -8.16 -1.56
N THR A 42 -3.72 -8.75 -0.51
CA THR A 42 -2.27 -8.96 -0.40
C THR A 42 -1.82 -10.41 -0.22
N GLY A 43 -2.75 -11.32 0.06
CA GLY A 43 -2.47 -12.71 0.43
C GLY A 43 -1.77 -12.88 1.78
N ILE A 44 -1.71 -11.82 2.61
CA ILE A 44 -1.19 -11.91 3.99
C ILE A 44 -2.33 -12.39 4.88
N ALA A 45 -2.14 -13.53 5.55
CA ALA A 45 -3.16 -14.11 6.42
C ALA A 45 -3.72 -13.09 7.43
N ALA A 46 -5.04 -12.98 7.57
CA ALA A 46 -5.71 -12.05 8.46
C ALA A 46 -5.22 -12.19 9.92
N ALA A 47 -4.89 -13.41 10.35
CA ALA A 47 -4.33 -13.68 11.67
C ALA A 47 -2.98 -12.95 11.91
N THR A 48 -2.19 -12.73 10.87
CA THR A 48 -0.94 -11.96 10.93
C THR A 48 -1.23 -10.47 10.99
N VAL A 49 -2.16 -9.99 10.16
CA VAL A 49 -2.58 -8.56 10.14
C VAL A 49 -3.14 -8.13 11.50
N ARG A 50 -3.90 -9.00 12.17
CA ARG A 50 -4.43 -8.75 13.53
C ARG A 50 -3.34 -8.53 14.59
N LYS A 51 -2.11 -8.98 14.37
CA LYS A 51 -0.99 -8.82 15.30
C LYS A 51 -0.26 -7.48 15.15
N TRP A 52 -0.47 -6.76 14.05
CA TRP A 52 0.27 -5.54 13.77
C TRP A 52 0.13 -4.37 14.75
N PRO A 53 -0.96 -4.24 15.53
CA PRO A 53 -0.99 -3.24 16.61
C PRO A 53 0.11 -3.43 17.66
N ALA A 54 0.62 -4.65 17.85
CA ALA A 54 1.66 -4.97 18.82
C ALA A 54 3.04 -5.22 18.18
N SER A 55 3.13 -5.30 16.85
CA SER A 55 4.35 -5.69 16.14
C SER A 55 4.41 -5.10 14.74
N ALA A 56 5.54 -4.52 14.34
CA ALA A 56 5.72 -4.03 12.97
C ALA A 56 5.61 -5.14 11.92
N PRO A 57 5.05 -4.85 10.72
CA PRO A 57 5.05 -5.80 9.62
C PRO A 57 6.49 -6.17 9.23
N SER A 58 6.71 -7.43 8.87
CA SER A 58 8.00 -7.84 8.30
C SER A 58 8.25 -7.11 6.98
N PHE A 59 9.51 -6.96 6.57
CA PHE A 59 9.84 -6.31 5.30
C PHE A 59 9.15 -6.97 4.10
N ALA A 60 9.02 -8.31 4.10
CA ALA A 60 8.28 -9.04 3.06
C ALA A 60 6.78 -8.72 3.06
N ALA A 61 6.15 -8.63 4.24
CA ALA A 61 4.76 -8.21 4.36
C ALA A 61 4.59 -6.75 3.90
N PHE A 62 5.52 -5.88 4.27
CA PHE A 62 5.53 -4.48 3.85
C PHE A 62 5.61 -4.32 2.33
N LEU A 63 6.49 -5.06 1.63
CA LEU A 63 6.55 -5.02 0.17
C LEU A 63 5.26 -5.49 -0.50
N ARG A 64 4.57 -6.49 0.06
CA ARG A 64 3.24 -6.92 -0.43
C ARG A 64 2.20 -5.83 -0.26
N LEU A 65 2.20 -5.14 0.88
CA LEU A 65 1.32 -3.99 1.11
C LEU A 65 1.61 -2.87 0.12
N VAL A 66 2.88 -2.56 -0.15
CA VAL A 66 3.27 -1.54 -1.16
C VAL A 66 2.81 -1.96 -2.55
N GLY A 67 2.89 -3.25 -2.89
CA GLY A 67 2.38 -3.76 -4.18
C GLY A 67 0.87 -3.62 -4.35
N ALA A 68 0.09 -3.78 -3.26
CA ALA A 68 -1.37 -3.71 -3.32
C ALA A 68 -1.93 -2.28 -3.17
N TYR A 69 -1.35 -1.48 -2.27
CA TYR A 69 -1.85 -0.14 -1.92
C TYR A 69 -1.05 1.00 -2.56
N GLY A 70 0.11 0.70 -3.15
CA GLY A 70 0.91 1.64 -3.90
C GLY A 70 1.56 2.75 -3.06
N PRO A 71 1.88 3.90 -3.68
CA PRO A 71 2.60 5.00 -3.04
C PRO A 71 1.82 5.68 -1.91
N GLU A 72 0.49 5.58 -1.86
CA GLU A 72 -0.32 6.16 -0.78
C GLU A 72 0.03 5.54 0.59
N LEU A 73 0.32 4.23 0.62
CA LEU A 73 0.79 3.56 1.83
C LEU A 73 2.15 4.11 2.28
N LEU A 74 3.08 4.32 1.34
CA LEU A 74 4.41 4.83 1.64
C LEU A 74 4.33 6.25 2.22
N CYS A 75 3.49 7.12 1.64
CA CYS A 75 3.22 8.45 2.20
C CYS A 75 2.68 8.38 3.62
N ALA A 76 1.74 7.47 3.90
CA ALA A 76 1.12 7.34 5.22
C ALA A 76 2.10 6.83 6.30
N CYS A 77 3.06 5.97 5.91
CA CYS A 77 3.99 5.35 6.84
C CYS A 77 5.21 6.22 7.16
N MET A 78 5.50 7.24 6.35
CA MET A 78 6.63 8.14 6.52
C MET A 78 6.26 9.36 7.37
N GLU A 79 7.10 9.74 8.32
CA GLU A 79 6.94 10.98 9.09
C GLU A 79 7.12 12.22 8.22
N ALA A 80 8.14 12.19 7.36
CA ALA A 80 8.42 13.21 6.37
C ALA A 80 8.57 12.54 4.99
N PRO A 81 7.46 12.35 4.23
CA PRO A 81 7.55 11.79 2.89
C PRO A 81 8.33 12.75 1.97
N PRO A 82 9.23 12.24 1.11
CA PRO A 82 9.92 13.07 0.14
C PRO A 82 8.95 13.57 -0.94
N ALA A 83 9.12 14.80 -1.42
CA ALA A 83 8.18 15.43 -2.35
C ALA A 83 7.88 14.62 -3.63
N TRP A 84 8.86 13.87 -4.14
CA TRP A 84 8.65 13.01 -5.31
C TRP A 84 7.61 11.91 -5.06
N LEU A 85 7.46 11.45 -3.81
CA LEU A 85 6.52 10.41 -3.43
C LEU A 85 5.10 10.96 -3.38
N ASP A 86 4.92 12.21 -2.94
CA ASP A 86 3.63 12.89 -3.01
C ASP A 86 3.16 13.07 -4.45
N ASP A 87 4.08 13.43 -5.35
CA ASP A 87 3.79 13.51 -6.78
C ASP A 87 3.41 12.14 -7.36
N ALA A 88 4.11 11.08 -6.96
CA ALA A 88 3.77 9.71 -7.36
C ALA A 88 2.38 9.31 -6.84
N ALA A 89 2.06 9.58 -5.58
CA ALA A 89 0.75 9.31 -5.00
C ALA A 89 -0.38 10.09 -5.71
N ARG A 90 -0.13 11.36 -6.06
CA ARG A 90 -1.10 12.15 -6.85
C ARG A 90 -1.32 11.58 -8.23
N ARG A 91 -0.26 11.13 -8.93
CA ARG A 91 -0.38 10.52 -10.26
C ARG A 91 -1.14 9.19 -10.21
N GLU A 92 -0.81 8.33 -9.26
CA GLU A 92 -1.51 7.05 -9.04
C GLU A 92 -3.00 7.29 -8.77
N ARG A 93 -3.32 8.23 -7.89
CA ARG A 93 -4.70 8.56 -7.57
C ARG A 93 -5.46 9.10 -8.77
N ARG A 94 -4.84 9.94 -9.59
CA ARG A 94 -5.44 10.43 -10.84
C ARG A 94 -5.70 9.27 -11.81
N ALA A 95 -4.72 8.39 -12.02
CA ALA A 95 -4.88 7.22 -12.90
C ALA A 95 -6.04 6.33 -12.45
N ARG A 96 -6.14 6.04 -11.15
CA ARG A 96 -7.24 5.25 -10.56
C ARG A 96 -8.61 5.90 -10.79
N VAL A 97 -8.74 7.21 -10.57
CA VAL A 97 -10.00 7.93 -10.77
C VAL A 97 -10.36 7.97 -12.26
N THR A 98 -9.39 8.20 -13.14
CA THR A 98 -9.63 8.18 -14.59
C THR A 98 -10.10 6.81 -15.07
N ALA A 99 -9.51 5.72 -14.55
CA ALA A 99 -9.96 4.36 -14.86
C ALA A 99 -11.41 4.13 -14.40
N GLN A 100 -11.76 4.57 -13.19
CA GLN A 100 -13.13 4.48 -12.67
C GLN A 100 -14.13 5.28 -13.51
N ILE A 101 -13.75 6.48 -13.99
CA ILE A 101 -14.59 7.28 -14.88
C ILE A 101 -14.81 6.54 -16.20
N ALA A 102 -13.76 5.97 -16.79
CA ALA A 102 -13.87 5.20 -18.02
C ALA A 102 -14.80 3.99 -17.85
N ASP A 103 -14.66 3.23 -16.76
CA ASP A 103 -15.52 2.09 -16.47
C ASP A 103 -16.99 2.50 -16.31
N LEU A 104 -17.25 3.58 -15.56
CA LEU A 104 -18.61 4.09 -15.36
C LEU A 104 -19.22 4.64 -16.65
N SER A 105 -18.45 5.34 -17.48
CA SER A 105 -18.92 5.81 -18.78
C SER A 105 -19.28 4.63 -19.70
N ASN A 106 -18.47 3.57 -19.72
CA ASN A 106 -18.77 2.37 -20.49
C ASN A 106 -20.07 1.70 -20.03
N LEU A 107 -20.33 1.65 -18.72
CA LEU A 107 -21.59 1.11 -18.19
C LEU A 107 -22.81 1.95 -18.61
N LEU A 108 -22.69 3.28 -18.58
CA LEU A 108 -23.76 4.17 -19.04
C LEU A 108 -24.06 4.01 -20.54
N GLU A 109 -23.01 3.82 -21.36
CA GLU A 109 -23.18 3.56 -22.79
C GLU A 109 -23.89 2.22 -23.04
N GLN A 110 -23.61 1.19 -22.23
CA GLN A 110 -24.27 -0.11 -22.31
C GLN A 110 -25.75 -0.08 -21.88
N ASP A 111 -26.10 0.74 -20.88
CA ASP A 111 -27.48 0.86 -20.39
C ASP A 111 -28.39 1.73 -21.29
N SER A 112 -27.81 2.45 -22.26
CA SER A 112 -28.53 3.32 -23.20
C SER A 112 -28.77 2.73 -24.59
N ALA A 113 -28.33 1.48 -24.82
CA ALA A 113 -28.53 0.70 -26.05
C ALA A 113 -29.66 -0.32 -25.90
#